data_AF-A0A6J5F8W5-F1
#
_entry.id   AF-A0A6J5F8W5-F1
#
_cell.length_a   1.000
_cell.length_b   1.000
_cell.length_c   1.000
_cell.angle_alpha   90.00
_cell.angle_beta   90.00
_cell.angle_gamma   90.00
#
_symmetry.space_group_name_H-M   'P 1'
#
loop_
_entity.id
_entity.type
_entity.pdbx_description
1 polymer ?
#
loop_
_entity_poly.entity_id
_entity_poly.type
_entity_poly.pdbx_seq_one_letter_code
_entity_poly.pdbx_strand_id
1 'polypeptide(L)'
;MNVQQLNQSVTQGVGQANSYTDQRINDVNNRIDSVSRDADGGVAGAMAVAGLPQPTQPGTSMVALAGSVYRGQSGQALGISHVSENNHWVYKAAMSANTRGTYGGVVSAGFQW
;
A
#
# COMPACT_ATOMS: atom_id res chain seq x y z
N MET A 1 -13.70 56.94 -4.54
CA MET A 1 -13.06 55.71 -5.05
C MET A 1 -13.33 55.64 -6.54
N ASN A 2 -12.29 55.58 -7.38
CA ASN A 2 -12.47 55.57 -8.84
C ASN A 2 -12.78 54.13 -9.31
N VAL A 3 -13.76 53.95 -10.19
CA VAL A 3 -14.18 52.62 -10.71
C VAL A 3 -13.03 51.87 -11.38
N GLN A 4 -12.06 52.60 -11.91
CA GLN A 4 -10.86 52.06 -12.54
C GLN A 4 -9.89 51.42 -11.52
N GLN A 5 -9.80 51.99 -10.31
CA GLN A 5 -8.99 51.43 -9.21
C GLN A 5 -9.65 50.20 -8.61
N LEU A 6 -10.98 50.18 -8.51
CA LEU A 6 -11.76 49.01 -8.08
C LEU A 6 -11.64 47.84 -9.08
N ASN A 7 -11.69 48.13 -10.38
CA ASN A 7 -11.57 47.10 -11.41
C ASN A 7 -10.17 46.45 -11.41
N GLN A 8 -9.12 47.24 -11.17
CA GLN A 8 -7.75 46.73 -11.05
C GLN A 8 -7.55 45.85 -9.80
N SER A 9 -8.10 46.24 -8.64
CA SER A 9 -7.98 45.44 -7.41
C SER A 9 -8.79 44.15 -7.47
N VAL A 10 -9.98 44.17 -8.09
CA VAL A 10 -10.79 42.97 -8.31
C VAL A 10 -10.08 42.02 -9.28
N THR A 11 -9.52 42.51 -10.38
CA THR A 11 -8.79 41.67 -11.35
C THR A 11 -7.56 41.02 -10.71
N GLN A 12 -6.81 41.75 -9.88
CA GLN A 12 -5.69 41.19 -9.14
C GLN A 12 -6.14 40.16 -8.10
N GLY A 13 -7.21 40.45 -7.35
CA GLY A 13 -7.79 39.52 -6.38
C GLY A 13 -8.28 38.22 -7.01
N VAL A 14 -8.96 38.30 -8.16
CA VAL A 14 -9.42 37.13 -8.92
C VAL A 14 -8.23 36.38 -9.54
N GLY A 15 -7.22 37.07 -10.06
CA GLY A 15 -6.01 36.42 -10.56
C GLY A 15 -5.25 35.65 -9.47
N GLN A 16 -5.13 36.24 -8.29
CA GLN A 16 -4.53 35.57 -7.13
C GLN A 16 -5.37 34.38 -6.67
N ALA A 17 -6.69 34.52 -6.61
CA ALA A 17 -7.61 33.44 -6.27
C ALA A 17 -7.54 32.27 -7.26
N ASN A 18 -7.45 32.56 -8.57
CA ASN A 18 -7.27 31.55 -9.61
C ASN A 18 -5.93 30.82 -9.42
N SER A 19 -4.82 31.56 -9.28
CA SER A 19 -3.50 30.93 -9.08
C SER A 19 -3.41 30.05 -7.84
N TYR A 20 -4.02 30.48 -6.73
CA TYR A 20 -4.11 29.70 -5.50
C TYR A 20 -4.96 28.44 -5.70
N THR A 21 -6.07 28.57 -6.43
CA THR A 21 -6.96 27.44 -6.75
C THR A 21 -6.24 26.43 -7.65
N ASP A 22 -5.54 26.89 -8.68
CA ASP A 22 -4.78 26.04 -9.60
C ASP A 22 -3.66 25.28 -8.87
N GLN A 23 -2.93 25.96 -7.99
CA GLN A 23 -1.95 25.32 -7.13
C GLN A 23 -2.59 24.23 -6.26
N ARG A 24 -3.72 24.55 -5.64
CA ARG A 24 -4.44 23.59 -4.79
C ARG A 24 -4.94 22.39 -5.57
N ILE A 25 -5.42 22.59 -6.80
CA ILE A 25 -5.86 21.50 -7.68
C ILE A 25 -4.67 20.61 -8.07
N ASN A 26 -3.54 21.19 -8.42
CA ASN A 26 -2.33 20.45 -8.74
C ASN A 26 -1.83 19.62 -7.54
N ASP A 27 -1.85 20.18 -6.34
CA ASP A 27 -1.50 19.46 -5.11
C ASP A 27 -2.45 18.29 -4.85
N VAL A 28 -3.75 18.47 -5.10
CA VAL A 28 -4.75 17.40 -4.98
C VAL A 28 -4.50 16.30 -6.00
N ASN A 29 -4.24 16.63 -7.25
CA ASN A 29 -3.94 15.65 -8.30
C ASN A 29 -2.69 14.84 -7.95
N ASN A 30 -1.62 15.51 -7.52
CA ASN A 30 -0.40 14.84 -7.07
C ASN A 30 -0.65 13.92 -5.87
N ARG A 31 -1.51 14.35 -4.94
CA ARG A 31 -1.90 13.54 -3.78
C ARG A 31 -2.71 12.32 -4.19
N ILE A 32 -3.64 12.46 -5.13
CA ILE A 32 -4.43 11.35 -5.68
C ILE A 32 -3.50 10.30 -6.31
N ASP A 33 -2.54 10.74 -7.14
CA ASP A 33 -1.57 9.85 -7.75
C ASP A 33 -0.69 9.14 -6.71
N SER A 34 -0.27 9.86 -5.67
CA SER A 34 0.47 9.24 -4.55
C SER A 34 -0.35 8.18 -3.85
N VAL A 35 -1.62 8.48 -3.51
CA VAL A 35 -2.52 7.54 -2.84
C VAL A 35 -2.77 6.31 -3.70
N SER A 36 -2.94 6.48 -5.02
CA SER A 36 -3.06 5.35 -5.95
C SER A 36 -1.81 4.45 -5.89
N ARG A 37 -0.62 5.04 -5.94
CA ARG A 37 0.64 4.28 -5.86
C ARG A 37 0.83 3.61 -4.51
N ASP A 38 0.42 4.25 -3.42
CA ASP A 38 0.45 3.68 -2.06
C ASP A 38 -0.47 2.46 -1.97
N ALA A 39 -1.68 2.55 -2.53
CA ALA A 39 -2.60 1.44 -2.62
C ALA A 39 -2.04 0.28 -3.47
N ASP A 40 -1.50 0.58 -4.65
CA ASP A 40 -0.87 -0.43 -5.52
C ASP A 40 0.32 -1.11 -4.83
N GLY A 41 1.11 -0.36 -4.05
CA GLY A 41 2.18 -0.91 -3.22
C GLY A 41 1.64 -1.85 -2.14
N GLY A 42 0.53 -1.46 -1.48
CA GLY A 42 -0.16 -2.31 -0.50
C GLY A 42 -0.61 -3.65 -1.11
N VAL A 43 -1.20 -3.61 -2.32
CA VAL A 43 -1.58 -4.82 -3.06
C VAL A 43 -0.37 -5.68 -3.41
N ALA A 44 0.73 -5.06 -3.85
CA ALA A 44 1.98 -5.79 -4.08
C ALA A 44 2.45 -6.50 -2.80
N GLY A 45 2.50 -5.80 -1.66
CA GLY A 45 2.83 -6.41 -0.37
C GLY A 45 1.94 -7.60 -0.03
N ALA A 46 0.62 -7.47 -0.23
CA ALA A 46 -0.34 -8.56 0.00
C ALA A 46 -0.10 -9.76 -0.93
N MET A 47 0.16 -9.53 -2.22
CA MET A 47 0.49 -10.61 -3.15
C MET A 47 1.80 -11.31 -2.81
N ALA A 48 2.80 -10.58 -2.30
CA ALA A 48 4.04 -11.17 -1.83
C ALA A 48 3.77 -12.13 -0.66
N VAL A 49 2.94 -11.71 0.31
CA VAL A 49 2.53 -12.58 1.42
C VAL A 49 1.76 -13.81 0.94
N ALA A 50 0.83 -13.62 -0.01
CA ALA A 50 0.06 -14.72 -0.59
C ALA A 50 0.94 -15.73 -1.35
N GLY A 51 2.06 -15.26 -1.92
CA GLY A 51 3.04 -16.10 -2.60
C GLY A 51 3.95 -16.91 -1.66
N LEU A 52 3.89 -16.72 -0.33
CA LEU A 52 4.74 -17.46 0.60
C LEU A 52 4.37 -18.96 0.65
N PRO A 53 5.32 -19.86 0.33
CA PRO A 53 5.10 -21.30 0.45
C PRO A 53 4.80 -21.72 1.89
N GLN A 54 4.16 -22.88 2.03
CA GLN A 54 3.78 -23.48 3.30
C GLN A 54 4.29 -24.92 3.37
N PRO A 55 4.73 -25.41 4.54
CA PRO A 55 5.06 -26.81 4.71
C PRO A 55 3.80 -27.65 4.56
N THR A 56 3.94 -28.78 3.88
CA THR A 56 2.86 -29.76 3.69
C THR A 56 3.04 -30.99 4.59
N GLN A 57 4.14 -31.05 5.36
CA GLN A 57 4.54 -32.23 6.12
C GLN A 57 4.22 -32.04 7.61
N PRO A 58 3.64 -33.04 8.29
CA PRO A 58 3.28 -32.92 9.70
C PRO A 58 4.49 -32.65 10.59
N GLY A 59 4.32 -31.78 11.60
CA GLY A 59 5.37 -31.41 12.55
C GLY A 59 6.49 -30.52 11.99
N THR A 60 6.38 -30.05 10.73
CA THR A 60 7.43 -29.25 10.10
C THR A 60 7.16 -27.76 10.17
N SER A 61 8.25 -27.01 10.32
CA SER A 61 8.27 -25.55 10.25
C SER A 61 8.97 -25.11 8.97
N MET A 62 8.54 -23.99 8.40
CA MET A 62 9.15 -23.39 7.21
C MET A 62 9.36 -21.90 7.42
N VAL A 63 10.49 -21.41 6.90
CA VAL A 63 10.74 -19.99 6.68
C VAL A 63 10.71 -19.75 5.18
N ALA A 64 10.00 -18.71 4.75
CA ALA A 64 9.80 -18.37 3.36
C ALA A 64 10.06 -16.88 3.10
N LEU A 65 10.53 -16.57 1.89
CA LEU A 65 10.63 -15.23 1.33
C LEU A 65 9.92 -15.21 -0.03
N ALA A 66 9.18 -14.15 -0.30
CA ALA A 66 8.49 -13.96 -1.57
C ALA A 66 8.58 -12.50 -2.02
N GLY A 67 8.42 -12.29 -3.32
CA GLY A 67 8.38 -10.97 -3.95
C GLY A 67 7.24 -10.90 -4.96
N SER A 68 6.78 -9.69 -5.25
CA SER A 68 5.66 -9.44 -6.16
C SER A 68 5.81 -8.10 -6.89
N VAL A 69 5.09 -7.97 -8.00
CA VAL A 69 4.97 -6.71 -8.75
C VAL A 69 3.51 -6.50 -9.11
N TYR A 70 2.99 -5.28 -8.88
CA TYR A 70 1.63 -4.88 -9.19
C TYR A 70 1.59 -3.44 -9.66
N ARG A 71 1.06 -3.18 -10.87
CA ARG A 71 0.85 -1.82 -11.42
C ARG A 71 2.06 -0.87 -11.23
N GLY A 72 3.27 -1.39 -11.41
CA GLY A 72 4.51 -0.63 -11.29
C GLY A 72 5.05 -0.45 -9.86
N GLN A 73 4.39 -1.03 -8.85
CA GLN A 73 4.90 -1.17 -7.49
C GLN A 73 5.42 -2.59 -7.25
N SER A 74 6.36 -2.76 -6.33
CA SER A 74 6.82 -4.09 -5.92
C SER A 74 6.66 -4.30 -4.42
N GLY A 75 6.42 -5.55 -4.05
CA GLY A 75 6.22 -6.02 -2.69
C GLY A 75 7.19 -7.13 -2.37
N GLN A 76 7.53 -7.24 -1.10
CA GLN A 76 8.42 -8.24 -0.53
C GLN A 76 7.74 -8.79 0.72
N ALA A 77 7.88 -10.09 0.97
CA ALA A 77 7.34 -10.71 2.18
C ALA A 77 8.31 -11.74 2.74
N LEU A 78 8.28 -11.86 4.05
CA LEU A 78 8.95 -12.88 4.84
C LEU A 78 7.92 -13.54 5.74
N GLY A 79 7.95 -14.86 5.84
CA GLY A 79 7.00 -15.55 6.71
C GLY A 79 7.53 -16.84 7.28
N ILE A 80 6.90 -17.23 8.37
CA ILE A 80 7.08 -18.50 9.05
C ILE A 80 5.76 -19.25 9.04
N SER A 81 5.81 -20.56 8.92
CA SER A 81 4.62 -21.41 9.02
C SER A 81 4.96 -22.74 9.65
N HIS A 82 3.97 -23.34 10.31
CA HIS A 82 4.13 -24.59 11.05
C HIS A 82 2.87 -25.45 10.90
N VAL A 83 3.06 -26.74 10.64
CA VAL A 83 2.00 -27.75 10.67
C VAL A 83 2.18 -28.58 11.93
N SER A 84 1.12 -28.77 12.70
CA SER A 84 1.15 -29.60 13.91
C SER A 84 1.52 -31.05 13.59
N GLU A 85 2.05 -31.79 14.58
CA GLU A 85 2.45 -33.18 14.41
C GLU A 85 1.30 -34.11 13.99
N ASN A 86 0.09 -33.81 14.46
CA ASN A 86 -1.13 -34.53 14.07
C ASN A 86 -1.71 -34.06 12.72
N ASN A 87 -1.04 -33.16 12.01
CA ASN A 87 -1.47 -32.60 10.72
C ASN A 87 -2.84 -31.91 10.72
N HIS A 88 -3.44 -31.67 11.89
CA HIS A 88 -4.77 -31.09 11.98
C HIS A 88 -4.72 -29.56 12.02
N TRP A 89 -3.64 -28.96 12.49
CA TRP A 89 -3.52 -27.52 12.64
C TRP A 89 -2.38 -26.98 11.79
N VAL A 90 -2.64 -25.85 11.14
CA VAL A 90 -1.60 -25.14 10.40
C VAL A 90 -1.59 -23.67 10.74
N TYR A 91 -0.42 -23.14 11.11
CA TYR A 91 -0.21 -21.77 11.52
C TYR A 91 0.70 -21.05 10.53
N LYS A 92 0.42 -19.78 10.25
CA LYS A 92 1.26 -18.92 9.42
C LYS A 92 1.38 -17.54 10.04
N ALA A 93 2.56 -16.96 9.99
CA ALA A 93 2.80 -15.57 10.33
C ALA A 93 3.71 -14.97 9.26
N ALA A 94 3.36 -13.80 8.74
CA ALA A 94 4.14 -13.15 7.70
C ALA A 94 4.20 -11.64 7.90
N MET A 95 5.26 -11.04 7.40
CA MET A 95 5.47 -9.61 7.32
C MET A 95 5.76 -9.24 5.87
N SER A 96 5.36 -8.03 5.46
CA SER A 96 5.61 -7.50 4.12
C SER A 96 6.08 -6.07 4.15
N ALA A 97 6.84 -5.71 3.11
CA ALA A 97 7.26 -4.36 2.79
C ALA A 97 7.02 -4.10 1.30
N ASN A 98 6.89 -2.85 0.88
CA ASN A 98 6.79 -2.49 -0.54
C ASN A 98 7.62 -1.25 -0.90
N THR A 99 7.72 -0.97 -2.19
CA THR A 99 8.45 0.19 -2.75
C THR A 99 7.93 1.55 -2.29
N ARG A 100 6.74 1.61 -1.69
CA ARG A 100 6.16 2.84 -1.14
C ARG A 100 6.59 3.07 0.32
N GLY A 101 7.38 2.17 0.90
CA GLY A 101 7.85 2.26 2.28
C GLY A 101 6.78 1.91 3.32
N THR A 102 5.71 1.22 2.90
CA THR A 102 4.69 0.73 3.83
C THR A 102 4.97 -0.72 4.21
N TYR A 103 4.68 -1.05 5.47
CA TYR A 103 4.93 -2.35 6.06
C TYR A 103 3.62 -2.90 6.64
N GLY A 104 3.50 -4.22 6.66
CA GLY A 104 2.32 -4.90 7.18
C GLY A 104 2.66 -6.29 7.69
N GLY A 105 1.74 -6.89 8.42
CA GLY A 105 1.87 -8.26 8.89
C GLY A 105 0.52 -8.95 8.97
N VAL A 106 0.56 -10.28 8.90
CA VAL A 106 -0.62 -11.14 9.01
C VAL A 106 -0.26 -12.39 9.82
N VAL A 107 -1.24 -12.88 10.56
CA VAL A 107 -1.20 -14.18 11.22
C VAL A 107 -2.46 -14.96 10.86
N SER A 108 -2.35 -16.26 10.67
CA SER A 108 -3.49 -17.12 10.39
C SER A 108 -3.29 -18.52 10.97
N ALA A 109 -4.42 -19.18 11.22
CA ALA A 109 -4.47 -20.58 11.61
C ALA A 109 -5.60 -21.28 10.84
N GLY A 110 -5.39 -22.53 10.46
CA GLY A 110 -6.38 -23.39 9.82
C GLY A 110 -6.44 -24.75 10.52
N PHE A 111 -7.64 -25.34 10.52
CA PHE A 111 -7.88 -26.70 11.02
C PHE A 111 -8.35 -27.60 9.88
N GLN A 112 -7.83 -28.82 9.80
CA GLN A 112 -8.21 -29.86 8.85
C GLN A 112 -8.41 -31.20 9.57
N TRP A 113 -9.33 -32.02 9.07
CA TRP A 113 -9.71 -33.33 9.61
C TRP A 113 -9.68 -34.42 8.53
#